data_AF-A0A1H6FP05-F1
#
_entry.id   AF-A0A1H6FP05-F1
#
_cell.length_a   1.000
_cell.length_b   1.000
_cell.length_c   1.000
_cell.angle_alpha   90.00
_cell.angle_beta   90.00
_cell.angle_gamma   90.00
#
_symmetry.space_group_name_H-M   'P 1'
#
loop_
_entity.id
_entity.type
_entity.pdbx_description
1 polymer ?
#
loop_
_entity_poly.entity_id
_entity_poly.type
_entity_poly.pdbx_seq_one_letter_code
_entity_poly.pdbx_strand_id
1 'polypeptide(L)'
;MQRRTVLGTSVAVLAALAGCSETSEESENGTDDTDDGDGDELTIETFDYPEGVDEDGFDSNLASVQQDYLSEAESVTVTRESTFEMGDHESDPSVETAEIEGDQALLSTEQGGTAQEMWIDSMSEENPVLLRSDDGSNVRYLVSEHLHEIADDADGIAMLDAMVNAASFDATELDDSDDTPGVVFESAELTDEESLRDLEYFDEYDAFDASATVSTDGLVEYEYELEGATGDQMAVSTEAITVENLGETDLGEPEWLDEGLEDAVEMTIELTDDESAVALTMEAGETIPEGSFVHLHTDRSLDGILDQTVSEGETLYLYSDGEELRTAVDEEPETDSTFDSQHFFVDVRLETGAPAYEGEYMPFDAP
;
A
#
# COMPACT_ATOMS: atom_id res chain seq x y z
N MET A 1 0.56 -19.29 38.82
CA MET A 1 -0.68 -20.06 38.53
C MET A 1 -1.31 -19.38 37.34
N GLN A 2 -0.92 -19.84 36.16
CA GLN A 2 -1.42 -19.38 34.87
C GLN A 2 -2.87 -19.81 34.69
N ARG A 3 -3.67 -18.92 34.13
CA ARG A 3 -4.85 -19.26 33.33
C ARG A 3 -4.66 -18.53 32.01
N ARG A 4 -4.07 -19.23 31.04
CA ARG A 4 -4.17 -18.86 29.63
C ARG A 4 -5.60 -19.21 29.20
N THR A 5 -6.32 -18.22 28.70
CA THR A 5 -7.63 -18.39 28.09
C THR A 5 -7.39 -18.12 26.62
N VAL A 6 -7.28 -19.18 25.83
CA VAL A 6 -7.27 -19.11 24.37
C VAL A 6 -8.72 -18.80 23.98
N LEU A 7 -8.95 -17.58 23.49
CA LEU A 7 -10.17 -17.22 22.78
C LEU A 7 -9.88 -17.51 21.31
N GLY A 8 -10.38 -18.65 20.82
CA GLY A 8 -10.36 -18.93 19.39
C GLY A 8 -11.39 -18.03 18.72
N THR A 9 -10.91 -17.09 17.93
CA THR A 9 -11.73 -16.25 17.05
C THR A 9 -12.02 -17.07 15.81
N SER A 10 -13.30 -17.30 15.52
CA SER A 10 -13.72 -18.02 14.32
C SER A 10 -13.90 -17.01 13.20
N VAL A 11 -12.98 -16.98 12.24
CA VAL A 11 -13.16 -16.24 10.99
C VAL A 11 -14.29 -16.90 10.20
N ALA A 12 -15.32 -16.13 9.90
CA ALA A 12 -16.49 -16.59 9.17
C ALA A 12 -16.29 -16.28 7.69
N VAL A 13 -15.74 -17.23 6.93
CA VAL A 13 -15.69 -17.17 5.46
C VAL A 13 -17.12 -17.05 4.91
N LEU A 14 -17.45 -15.87 4.36
CA LEU A 14 -18.72 -15.59 3.70
C LEU A 14 -18.72 -16.19 2.29
N ALA A 15 -18.96 -17.50 2.21
CA ALA A 15 -19.24 -18.16 0.94
C ALA A 15 -20.57 -17.65 0.34
N ALA A 16 -20.49 -16.83 -0.70
CA ALA A 16 -21.63 -16.41 -1.51
C ALA A 16 -22.18 -17.59 -2.32
N LEU A 17 -23.18 -18.30 -1.77
CA LEU A 17 -23.91 -19.36 -2.46
C LEU A 17 -24.80 -18.79 -3.58
N ALA A 18 -24.32 -18.80 -4.82
CA ALA A 18 -25.16 -18.78 -6.01
C ALA A 18 -25.61 -20.22 -6.34
N GLY A 19 -26.92 -20.46 -6.21
CA GLY A 19 -27.53 -21.79 -6.28
C GLY A 19 -27.72 -22.39 -7.68
N CYS A 20 -27.32 -23.67 -7.79
CA CYS A 20 -28.05 -24.86 -8.29
C CYS A 20 -28.79 -24.83 -9.64
N SER A 21 -28.44 -25.77 -10.54
CA SER A 21 -29.39 -26.79 -11.03
C SER A 21 -28.71 -27.97 -11.78
N GLU A 22 -28.41 -29.02 -11.04
CA GLU A 22 -28.79 -30.44 -11.24
C GLU A 22 -28.97 -31.02 -12.68
N THR A 23 -28.22 -32.08 -13.01
CA THR A 23 -28.79 -33.39 -13.45
C THR A 23 -27.71 -34.46 -13.58
N SER A 24 -27.89 -35.54 -12.82
CA SER A 24 -27.16 -36.81 -12.86
C SER A 24 -27.61 -37.68 -14.04
N GLU A 25 -26.69 -38.38 -14.71
CA GLU A 25 -26.97 -39.66 -15.36
C GLU A 25 -25.77 -40.63 -15.22
N GLU A 26 -26.14 -41.89 -15.00
CA GLU A 26 -25.35 -43.08 -14.69
C GLU A 26 -24.25 -43.41 -15.72
N SER A 27 -23.14 -43.99 -15.24
CA SER A 27 -22.45 -45.05 -15.99
C SER A 27 -21.69 -45.98 -15.06
N GLU A 28 -22.26 -47.15 -14.82
CA GLU A 28 -21.56 -48.31 -14.27
C GLU A 28 -20.54 -48.85 -15.29
N ASN A 29 -19.46 -49.42 -14.75
CA ASN A 29 -18.72 -50.58 -15.25
C ASN A 29 -17.36 -50.32 -15.93
N GLY A 30 -16.27 -50.57 -15.20
CA GLY A 30 -15.00 -50.94 -15.82
C GLY A 30 -13.78 -50.94 -14.90
N THR A 31 -13.38 -52.15 -14.50
CA THR A 31 -11.98 -52.57 -14.22
C THR A 31 -11.29 -52.05 -12.96
N ASP A 32 -11.43 -52.88 -11.91
CA ASP A 32 -10.37 -53.45 -11.08
C ASP A 32 -8.97 -53.42 -11.76
N ASP A 33 -8.23 -52.34 -11.55
CA ASP A 33 -6.77 -52.31 -11.65
C ASP A 33 -6.25 -51.85 -10.29
N THR A 34 -5.81 -52.82 -9.50
CA THR A 34 -5.03 -52.61 -8.29
C THR A 34 -3.67 -52.06 -8.72
N ASP A 35 -3.56 -50.73 -8.75
CA ASP A 35 -2.27 -50.05 -8.81
C ASP A 35 -1.76 -49.91 -7.38
N ASP A 36 -1.02 -50.93 -6.92
CA ASP A 36 -0.13 -50.84 -5.76
C ASP A 36 1.08 -49.96 -6.14
N GLY A 37 0.82 -48.67 -6.34
CA GLY A 37 1.86 -47.65 -6.36
C GLY A 37 2.18 -47.25 -4.92
N ASP A 38 3.42 -47.46 -4.48
CA ASP A 38 4.07 -46.65 -3.45
C ASP A 38 4.04 -45.18 -3.94
N GLY A 39 2.88 -44.54 -3.90
CA GLY A 39 2.77 -43.09 -3.90
C GLY A 39 2.97 -42.67 -2.46
N ASP A 40 4.14 -42.14 -2.15
CA ASP A 40 4.39 -41.53 -0.85
C ASP A 40 3.25 -40.52 -0.59
N GLU A 41 2.52 -40.70 0.51
CA GLU A 41 1.46 -39.80 0.93
C GLU A 41 2.06 -38.41 1.12
N LEU A 42 1.49 -37.37 0.47
CA LEU A 42 1.95 -36.02 0.64
C LEU A 42 1.72 -35.62 2.11
N THR A 43 2.80 -35.19 2.76
CA THR A 43 2.85 -34.75 4.15
C THR A 43 3.78 -33.54 4.21
N ILE A 44 3.73 -32.79 5.32
CA ILE A 44 4.66 -31.68 5.60
C ILE A 44 6.13 -32.13 5.43
N GLU A 45 6.49 -33.34 5.87
CA GLU A 45 7.86 -33.88 5.76
C GLU A 45 8.27 -34.27 4.32
N THR A 46 7.30 -34.45 3.42
CA THR A 46 7.53 -34.91 2.05
C THR A 46 7.13 -33.87 1.00
N PHE A 47 6.77 -32.66 1.41
CA PHE A 47 6.45 -31.55 0.54
C PHE A 47 7.73 -31.04 -0.16
N ASP A 48 7.61 -30.71 -1.44
CA ASP A 48 8.72 -30.17 -2.24
C ASP A 48 8.79 -28.64 -2.02
N TYR A 49 9.39 -28.21 -0.91
CA TYR A 49 9.49 -26.78 -0.56
C TYR A 49 10.29 -25.97 -1.60
N PRO A 50 9.88 -24.71 -1.88
CA PRO A 50 10.65 -23.78 -2.70
C PRO A 50 11.93 -23.32 -1.99
N GLU A 51 12.81 -22.60 -2.71
CA GLU A 51 14.03 -22.06 -2.11
C GLU A 51 13.70 -21.09 -0.96
N GLY A 52 14.44 -21.17 0.14
CA GLY A 52 14.24 -20.33 1.32
C GLY A 52 13.12 -20.77 2.28
N VAL A 53 12.48 -21.92 2.02
CA VAL A 53 11.46 -22.51 2.90
C VAL A 53 11.80 -23.98 3.17
N ASP A 54 11.62 -24.43 4.41
CA ASP A 54 11.65 -25.86 4.76
C ASP A 54 10.65 -26.18 5.88
N GLU A 55 10.65 -27.43 6.36
CA GLU A 55 9.75 -27.86 7.44
C GLU A 55 9.95 -27.10 8.78
N ASP A 56 11.13 -26.51 8.98
CA ASP A 56 11.51 -25.77 10.17
C ASP A 56 11.22 -24.24 10.03
N GLY A 57 10.69 -23.79 8.89
CA GLY A 57 10.23 -22.41 8.68
C GLY A 57 10.86 -21.71 7.47
N PHE A 58 11.13 -20.41 7.65
CA PHE A 58 11.63 -19.52 6.61
C PHE A 58 13.09 -19.12 6.84
N ASP A 59 13.88 -19.12 5.77
CA ASP A 59 15.18 -18.50 5.76
C ASP A 59 15.04 -16.96 5.72
N SER A 60 16.01 -16.25 6.29
CA SER A 60 16.03 -14.78 6.33
C SER A 60 16.23 -14.11 4.95
N ASN A 61 16.30 -14.88 3.86
CA ASN A 61 16.36 -14.37 2.49
C ASN A 61 15.11 -14.71 1.68
N LEU A 62 14.03 -15.19 2.30
CA LEU A 62 12.78 -15.54 1.64
C LEU A 62 12.24 -14.38 0.79
N ALA A 63 12.24 -13.16 1.31
CA ALA A 63 11.77 -11.98 0.57
C ALA A 63 12.57 -11.74 -0.73
N SER A 64 13.89 -11.89 -0.69
CA SER A 64 14.72 -11.79 -1.91
C SER A 64 14.44 -12.92 -2.90
N VAL A 65 14.20 -14.13 -2.41
CA VAL A 65 13.84 -15.27 -3.26
C VAL A 65 12.48 -15.06 -3.92
N GLN A 66 11.50 -14.58 -3.17
CA GLN A 66 10.18 -14.24 -3.69
C GLN A 66 10.27 -13.12 -4.74
N GLN A 67 11.08 -12.08 -4.49
CA GLN A 67 11.31 -11.02 -5.46
C GLN A 67 11.89 -11.54 -6.79
N ASP A 68 12.85 -12.48 -6.72
CA ASP A 68 13.40 -13.13 -7.92
C ASP A 68 12.30 -13.92 -8.66
N TYR A 69 11.45 -14.67 -7.94
CA TYR A 69 10.32 -15.41 -8.53
C TYR A 69 9.31 -14.48 -9.22
N LEU A 70 8.91 -13.39 -8.57
CA LEU A 70 8.00 -12.38 -9.15
C LEU A 70 8.61 -11.75 -10.42
N SER A 71 9.90 -11.44 -10.36
CA SER A 71 10.64 -10.87 -11.51
C SER A 71 10.75 -11.85 -12.68
N GLU A 72 10.93 -13.15 -12.40
CA GLU A 72 10.99 -14.19 -13.43
C GLU A 72 9.63 -14.48 -14.07
N ALA A 73 8.53 -14.26 -13.35
CA ALA A 73 7.17 -14.42 -13.86
C ALA A 73 6.79 -13.33 -14.89
N GLU A 74 7.51 -12.20 -14.92
CA GLU A 74 7.26 -11.00 -15.75
C GLU A 74 5.93 -10.28 -15.46
N SER A 75 4.92 -10.93 -14.90
CA SER A 75 3.68 -10.31 -14.44
C SER A 75 3.05 -11.00 -13.22
N VAL A 76 2.31 -10.26 -12.41
CA VAL A 76 1.65 -10.75 -11.18
C VAL A 76 0.50 -9.85 -10.76
N THR A 77 -0.48 -10.40 -10.04
CA THR A 77 -1.47 -9.63 -9.28
C THR A 77 -1.25 -9.86 -7.77
N VAL A 78 -1.11 -8.79 -7.01
CA VAL A 78 -1.03 -8.83 -5.55
C VAL A 78 -2.26 -8.15 -4.97
N THR A 79 -2.96 -8.81 -4.06
CA THR A 79 -4.10 -8.23 -3.34
C THR A 79 -3.75 -8.10 -1.88
N ARG A 80 -3.98 -6.92 -1.30
CA ARG A 80 -3.75 -6.58 0.11
C ARG A 80 -5.06 -6.14 0.74
N GLU A 81 -5.48 -6.82 1.78
CA GLU A 81 -6.62 -6.43 2.61
C GLU A 81 -6.12 -5.97 3.97
N SER A 82 -6.52 -4.78 4.42
CA SER A 82 -6.08 -4.25 5.70
C SER A 82 -7.21 -3.64 6.53
N THR A 83 -7.08 -3.79 7.85
CA THR A 83 -7.94 -3.15 8.84
C THR A 83 -7.10 -2.59 9.98
N PHE A 84 -7.56 -1.48 10.54
CA PHE A 84 -6.91 -0.84 11.68
C PHE A 84 -7.93 -0.42 12.71
N GLU A 85 -7.72 -0.85 13.95
CA GLU A 85 -8.56 -0.51 15.10
C GLU A 85 -7.72 0.24 16.14
N MET A 86 -8.24 1.35 16.68
CA MET A 86 -7.62 2.07 17.80
C MET A 86 -8.68 2.51 18.82
N GLY A 87 -8.59 1.93 20.02
CA GLY A 87 -9.56 2.18 21.09
C GLY A 87 -11.00 1.77 20.72
N ASP A 88 -11.90 2.75 20.57
CA ASP A 88 -13.30 2.53 20.17
C ASP A 88 -13.53 2.88 18.68
N HIS A 89 -12.48 3.15 17.91
CA HIS A 89 -12.53 3.50 16.49
C HIS A 89 -11.97 2.36 15.64
N GLU A 90 -12.75 1.94 14.65
CA GLU A 90 -12.35 0.98 13.62
C GLU A 90 -12.36 1.74 12.29
N SER A 91 -11.26 1.67 11.55
CA SER A 91 -11.16 2.19 10.18
C SER A 91 -12.00 1.32 9.25
N ASP A 92 -12.56 1.91 8.20
CA ASP A 92 -13.15 1.11 7.15
C ASP A 92 -12.09 0.18 6.53
N PRO A 93 -12.42 -1.10 6.23
CA PRO A 93 -11.48 -2.01 5.60
C PRO A 93 -11.00 -1.42 4.28
N SER A 94 -9.71 -1.60 4.02
CA SER A 94 -9.06 -1.23 2.77
C SER A 94 -8.78 -2.50 1.97
N VAL A 95 -9.08 -2.47 0.67
CA VAL A 95 -8.63 -3.48 -0.28
C VAL A 95 -7.79 -2.77 -1.32
N GLU A 96 -6.54 -3.19 -1.45
CA GLU A 96 -5.60 -2.76 -2.47
C GLU A 96 -5.31 -3.91 -3.42
N THR A 97 -5.25 -3.63 -4.71
CA THR A 97 -4.89 -4.59 -5.75
C THR A 97 -3.82 -3.98 -6.64
N ALA A 98 -2.64 -4.58 -6.67
CA ALA A 98 -1.56 -4.23 -7.57
C ALA A 98 -1.50 -5.22 -8.75
N GLU A 99 -1.72 -4.73 -9.96
CA GLU A 99 -1.44 -5.46 -11.19
C GLU A 99 -0.07 -5.00 -11.71
N ILE A 100 0.89 -5.92 -11.83
CA ILE A 100 2.28 -5.62 -12.18
C ILE A 100 2.64 -6.38 -13.46
N GLU A 101 3.22 -5.69 -14.45
CA GLU A 101 3.77 -6.28 -15.68
C GLU A 101 5.08 -5.58 -16.06
N GLY A 102 6.20 -6.29 -15.91
CA GLY A 102 7.53 -5.77 -16.18
C GLY A 102 7.86 -4.52 -15.37
N ASP A 103 8.00 -3.39 -16.06
CA ASP A 103 8.38 -2.09 -15.47
C ASP A 103 7.15 -1.22 -15.12
N GLN A 104 5.93 -1.73 -15.32
CA GLN A 104 4.67 -1.03 -15.14
C GLN A 104 3.80 -1.66 -14.06
N ALA A 105 3.02 -0.85 -13.36
CA ALA A 105 2.04 -1.33 -12.38
C ALA A 105 0.80 -0.42 -12.30
N LEU A 106 -0.34 -1.02 -11.95
CA LEU A 106 -1.57 -0.32 -11.58
C LEU A 106 -2.00 -0.76 -10.19
N LEU A 107 -1.96 0.15 -9.22
CA LEU A 107 -2.46 -0.09 -7.87
C LEU A 107 -3.86 0.49 -7.77
N SER A 108 -4.83 -0.29 -7.36
CA SER A 108 -6.21 0.15 -7.12
C SER A 108 -6.55 -0.03 -5.66
N THR A 109 -7.01 1.02 -4.99
CA THR A 109 -7.36 1.01 -3.57
C THR A 109 -8.83 1.40 -3.39
N GLU A 110 -9.58 0.59 -2.65
CA GLU A 110 -10.96 0.86 -2.24
C GLU A 110 -11.02 0.94 -0.70
N GLN A 111 -11.38 2.12 -0.17
CA GLN A 111 -11.57 2.32 1.27
C GLN A 111 -12.69 3.32 1.54
N GLY A 112 -13.62 2.99 2.44
CA GLY A 112 -14.63 3.95 2.92
C GLY A 112 -15.54 4.56 1.83
N GLY A 113 -15.62 3.95 0.65
CA GLY A 113 -16.36 4.46 -0.51
C GLY A 113 -15.59 5.44 -1.40
N THR A 114 -14.30 5.65 -1.14
CA THR A 114 -13.36 6.33 -2.02
C THR A 114 -12.60 5.30 -2.85
N ALA A 115 -12.38 5.59 -4.12
CA ALA A 115 -11.54 4.77 -5.01
C ALA A 115 -10.31 5.57 -5.43
N GLN A 116 -9.14 4.93 -5.34
CA GLN A 116 -7.89 5.47 -5.84
C GLN A 116 -7.26 4.49 -6.82
N GLU A 117 -6.65 5.00 -7.88
CA GLU A 117 -5.87 4.22 -8.83
C GLU A 117 -4.53 4.91 -9.05
N MET A 118 -3.43 4.20 -8.94
CA MET A 118 -2.08 4.72 -9.16
C MET A 118 -1.44 3.96 -10.31
N TRP A 119 -1.11 4.69 -11.37
CA TRP A 119 -0.34 4.17 -12.49
C TRP A 119 1.15 4.44 -12.28
N ILE A 120 1.97 3.40 -12.45
CA ILE A 120 3.42 3.45 -12.33
C ILE A 120 4.03 2.98 -13.65
N ASP A 121 4.98 3.77 -14.17
CA ASP A 121 5.86 3.40 -15.28
C ASP A 121 7.30 3.79 -14.91
N SER A 122 8.04 2.84 -14.35
CA SER A 122 9.39 3.07 -13.83
C SER A 122 10.42 3.43 -14.92
N MET A 123 10.08 3.23 -16.19
CA MET A 123 10.91 3.59 -17.34
C MET A 123 10.57 4.97 -17.92
N SER A 124 9.50 5.61 -17.45
CA SER A 124 9.11 6.97 -17.83
C SER A 124 10.02 8.00 -17.16
N GLU A 125 10.79 8.75 -17.95
CA GLU A 125 11.68 9.81 -17.44
C GLU A 125 10.91 11.07 -16.99
N GLU A 126 9.66 11.27 -17.41
CA GLU A 126 8.90 12.51 -17.19
C GLU A 126 7.79 12.36 -16.15
N ASN A 127 7.09 11.22 -16.11
CA ASN A 127 5.98 10.98 -15.18
C ASN A 127 5.97 9.50 -14.79
N PRO A 128 6.78 9.10 -13.79
CA PRO A 128 6.89 7.71 -13.42
C PRO A 128 5.72 7.23 -12.56
N VAL A 129 4.98 8.14 -11.91
CA VAL A 129 3.84 7.79 -11.05
C VAL A 129 2.72 8.84 -11.18
N LEU A 130 1.49 8.38 -11.38
CA LEU A 130 0.29 9.23 -11.47
C LEU A 130 -0.85 8.61 -10.65
N LEU A 131 -1.35 9.36 -9.68
CA LEU A 131 -2.49 8.97 -8.84
C LEU A 131 -3.78 9.61 -9.37
N ARG A 132 -4.80 8.80 -9.60
CA ARG A 132 -6.21 9.17 -9.79
C ARG A 132 -6.96 8.96 -8.47
N SER A 133 -7.63 9.99 -7.97
CA SER A 133 -8.53 9.91 -6.82
C SER A 133 -9.95 10.23 -7.24
N ASP A 134 -10.90 9.35 -6.93
CA ASP A 134 -12.34 9.51 -7.21
C ASP A 134 -13.16 9.40 -5.92
N ASP A 135 -13.71 10.53 -5.48
CA ASP A 135 -14.59 10.62 -4.28
C ASP A 135 -16.09 10.45 -4.62
N GLY A 136 -16.40 10.06 -5.86
CA GLY A 136 -17.75 9.92 -6.40
C GLY A 136 -18.41 11.24 -6.82
N SER A 137 -17.81 12.39 -6.49
CA SER A 137 -18.27 13.72 -6.90
C SER A 137 -17.25 14.46 -7.77
N ASN A 138 -15.96 14.20 -7.56
CA ASN A 138 -14.83 14.79 -8.26
C ASN A 138 -13.79 13.71 -8.55
N VAL A 139 -13.09 13.87 -9.68
CA VAL A 139 -11.89 13.12 -10.02
C VAL A 139 -10.71 14.09 -9.94
N ARG A 140 -9.62 13.68 -9.33
CA ARG A 140 -8.37 14.46 -9.27
C ARG A 140 -7.18 13.60 -9.62
N TYR A 141 -6.18 14.25 -10.20
CA TYR A 141 -4.94 13.63 -10.62
C TYR A 141 -3.76 14.30 -9.93
N LEU A 142 -2.83 13.50 -9.42
CA LEU A 142 -1.64 13.96 -8.72
C LEU A 142 -0.41 13.24 -9.28
N VAL A 143 0.61 14.02 -9.64
CA VAL A 143 1.98 13.53 -9.83
C VAL A 143 2.77 13.99 -8.60
N SER A 144 3.44 13.07 -7.91
CA SER A 144 4.32 13.39 -6.79
C SER A 144 5.45 12.37 -6.69
N GLU A 145 6.64 12.86 -6.30
CA GLU A 145 7.80 12.03 -6.02
C GLU A 145 7.58 11.12 -4.79
N HIS A 146 6.71 11.50 -3.83
CA HIS A 146 6.43 10.65 -2.66
C HIS A 146 5.56 9.43 -3.00
N LEU A 147 4.87 9.44 -4.14
CA LEU A 147 4.13 8.26 -4.59
C LEU A 147 5.07 7.10 -4.94
N HIS A 148 6.36 7.36 -5.14
CA HIS A 148 7.36 6.31 -5.33
C HIS A 148 7.50 5.38 -4.13
N GLU A 149 7.36 5.89 -2.90
CA GLU A 149 7.48 5.04 -1.71
C GLU A 149 6.34 4.01 -1.65
N ILE A 150 5.13 4.41 -2.08
CA ILE A 150 3.98 3.51 -2.20
C ILE A 150 4.18 2.52 -3.35
N ALA A 151 4.75 2.99 -4.47
CA ALA A 151 5.07 2.16 -5.62
C ALA A 151 6.12 1.08 -5.32
N ASP A 152 7.10 1.39 -4.47
CA ASP A 152 8.24 0.51 -4.17
C ASP A 152 7.85 -0.75 -3.38
N ASP A 153 6.69 -0.78 -2.71
CA ASP A 153 6.15 -1.96 -2.00
C ASP A 153 4.83 -2.48 -2.60
N ALA A 154 4.54 -2.14 -3.87
CA ALA A 154 3.35 -2.63 -4.56
C ALA A 154 3.29 -4.17 -4.65
N ASP A 155 4.44 -4.84 -4.59
CA ASP A 155 4.57 -6.30 -4.62
C ASP A 155 4.51 -6.95 -3.22
N GLY A 156 4.46 -6.15 -2.15
CA GLY A 156 4.44 -6.59 -0.76
C GLY A 156 5.75 -7.24 -0.29
N ILE A 157 6.86 -7.10 -1.01
CA ILE A 157 8.12 -7.75 -0.64
C ILE A 157 8.73 -7.15 0.62
N ALA A 158 8.59 -5.83 0.86
CA ALA A 158 9.15 -5.21 2.06
C ALA A 158 8.40 -5.69 3.31
N MET A 159 7.07 -5.81 3.22
CA MET A 159 6.27 -6.35 4.31
C MET A 159 6.55 -7.83 4.58
N LEU A 160 6.74 -8.64 3.52
CA LEU A 160 7.17 -10.02 3.68
C LEU A 160 8.52 -10.13 4.41
N ASP A 161 9.50 -9.29 4.04
CA ASP A 161 10.80 -9.26 4.72
C ASP A 161 10.65 -8.91 6.20
N ALA A 162 9.86 -7.87 6.51
CA ALA A 162 9.60 -7.46 7.88
C ALA A 162 8.92 -8.57 8.69
N MET A 163 7.90 -9.24 8.12
CA MET A 163 7.17 -10.33 8.76
C MET A 163 8.07 -11.54 9.07
N VAL A 164 8.85 -11.99 8.09
CA VAL A 164 9.74 -13.16 8.22
C VAL A 164 10.86 -12.90 9.22
N ASN A 165 11.36 -11.66 9.31
CA ASN A 165 12.40 -11.30 10.29
C ASN A 165 11.81 -11.05 11.70
N ALA A 166 10.53 -10.69 11.81
CA ALA A 166 9.88 -10.41 13.09
C ALA A 166 9.68 -11.66 13.96
N ALA A 167 9.41 -12.83 13.37
CA ALA A 167 9.12 -14.07 14.10
C ALA A 167 9.72 -15.32 13.45
N SER A 168 9.92 -16.37 14.24
CA SER A 168 10.12 -17.73 13.70
C SER A 168 8.77 -18.35 13.35
N PHE A 169 8.75 -19.20 12.32
CA PHE A 169 7.55 -19.87 11.83
C PHE A 169 7.71 -21.39 11.89
N ASP A 170 6.64 -22.10 12.23
CA ASP A 170 6.59 -23.57 12.22
C ASP A 170 5.54 -24.02 11.19
N ALA A 171 5.83 -25.06 10.41
CA ALA A 171 4.83 -25.69 9.53
C ALA A 171 3.75 -26.42 10.37
N THR A 172 2.47 -26.09 10.15
CA THR A 172 1.37 -26.56 11.00
C THR A 172 0.36 -27.43 10.26
N GLU A 173 0.10 -27.13 8.99
CA GLU A 173 -0.93 -27.80 8.19
C GLU A 173 -0.48 -27.96 6.73
N LEU A 174 -0.90 -29.07 6.12
CA LEU A 174 -0.87 -29.22 4.66
C LEU A 174 -2.23 -28.79 4.14
N ASP A 175 -2.27 -27.74 3.34
CA ASP A 175 -3.47 -27.27 2.67
C ASP A 175 -3.59 -27.94 1.29
N ASP A 176 -4.50 -28.90 1.20
CA ASP A 176 -4.86 -29.58 -0.05
C ASP A 176 -6.24 -29.12 -0.57
N SER A 177 -6.72 -27.94 -0.15
CA SER A 177 -8.10 -27.52 -0.44
C SER A 177 -8.31 -26.99 -1.87
N ASP A 178 -7.24 -26.55 -2.54
CA ASP A 178 -7.22 -26.05 -3.92
C ASP A 178 -6.44 -26.96 -4.90
N ASP A 179 -6.37 -26.57 -6.18
CA ASP A 179 -5.71 -27.35 -7.24
C ASP A 179 -4.17 -27.46 -7.05
N THR A 180 -3.58 -26.64 -6.18
CA THR A 180 -2.15 -26.64 -5.84
C THR A 180 -1.97 -26.86 -4.34
N PRO A 181 -1.38 -27.99 -3.91
CA PRO A 181 -1.08 -28.22 -2.50
C PRO A 181 -0.13 -27.15 -1.94
N GLY A 182 -0.40 -26.71 -0.71
CA GLY A 182 0.42 -25.77 0.03
C GLY A 182 0.72 -26.24 1.45
N VAL A 183 1.71 -25.63 2.10
CA VAL A 183 2.00 -25.80 3.53
C VAL A 183 1.73 -24.48 4.23
N VAL A 184 0.93 -24.54 5.28
CA VAL A 184 0.62 -23.40 6.16
C VAL A 184 1.64 -23.35 7.28
N PHE A 185 2.21 -22.17 7.48
CA PHE A 185 3.13 -21.83 8.54
C PHE A 185 2.45 -20.86 9.51
N GLU A 186 2.64 -21.05 10.82
CA GLU A 186 2.17 -20.11 11.84
C GLU A 186 3.36 -19.55 12.63
N SER A 187 3.26 -18.30 13.05
CA SER A 187 4.28 -17.68 13.90
C SER A 187 4.37 -18.39 15.26
N ALA A 188 5.60 -18.62 15.73
CA ALA A 188 5.89 -19.42 16.92
C ALA A 188 6.49 -18.59 18.06
N GLU A 189 7.52 -17.80 17.76
CA GLU A 189 8.20 -16.92 18.72
C GLU A 189 8.68 -15.64 18.03
N LEU A 190 8.51 -14.50 18.69
CA LEU A 190 9.08 -13.23 18.25
C LEU A 190 10.60 -13.28 18.28
N THR A 191 11.22 -12.97 17.14
CA THR A 191 12.66 -12.98 16.93
C THR A 191 13.25 -11.57 16.96
N ASP A 192 12.59 -10.60 16.32
CA ASP A 192 13.03 -9.20 16.26
C ASP A 192 11.85 -8.23 16.37
N GLU A 193 11.88 -7.38 17.40
CA GLU A 193 10.85 -6.34 17.60
C GLU A 193 11.10 -5.11 16.71
N GLU A 194 12.33 -4.92 16.20
CA GLU A 194 12.62 -3.78 15.32
C GLU A 194 11.90 -3.94 13.97
N SER A 195 11.84 -5.17 13.43
CA SER A 195 11.11 -5.48 12.20
C SER A 195 9.60 -5.25 12.29
N LEU A 196 9.01 -5.31 13.49
CA LEU A 196 7.58 -4.99 13.67
C LEU A 196 7.27 -3.53 13.34
N ARG A 197 8.25 -2.63 13.44
CA ARG A 197 8.09 -1.21 13.10
C ARG A 197 7.97 -0.96 11.61
N ASP A 198 8.52 -1.86 10.81
CA ASP A 198 8.45 -1.80 9.36
C ASP A 198 7.10 -2.35 8.85
N LEU A 199 6.37 -3.12 9.68
CA LEU A 199 4.97 -3.49 9.45
C LEU A 199 4.02 -2.38 9.88
N GLU A 200 4.07 -1.99 11.16
CA GLU A 200 3.25 -0.90 11.70
C GLU A 200 3.90 -0.30 12.96
N TYR A 201 3.87 1.02 13.10
CA TYR A 201 4.55 1.70 14.19
C TYR A 201 3.68 1.79 15.45
N PHE A 202 4.11 1.11 16.52
CA PHE A 202 3.58 1.27 17.86
C PHE A 202 4.66 1.74 18.85
N ASP A 203 4.24 2.44 19.92
CA ASP A 203 5.12 2.86 21.01
C ASP A 203 5.64 1.64 21.81
N GLU A 204 4.81 0.61 21.95
CA GLU A 204 5.10 -0.67 22.59
C GLU A 204 4.29 -1.79 21.88
N TYR A 205 4.91 -2.94 21.64
CA TYR A 205 4.28 -4.10 21.01
C TYR A 205 3.79 -5.10 22.07
N ASP A 206 2.56 -5.58 21.94
CA ASP A 206 1.92 -6.49 22.89
C ASP A 206 1.78 -7.92 22.35
N ALA A 207 1.36 -8.07 21.09
CA ALA A 207 1.19 -9.37 20.43
C ALA A 207 1.44 -9.28 18.92
N PHE A 208 1.85 -10.42 18.35
CA PHE A 208 2.06 -10.59 16.92
C PHE A 208 1.74 -12.04 16.58
N ASP A 209 0.72 -12.24 15.76
CA ASP A 209 0.30 -13.53 15.24
C ASP A 209 0.32 -13.43 13.72
N ALA A 210 0.95 -14.38 13.03
CA ALA A 210 1.07 -14.36 11.57
C ALA A 210 0.96 -15.76 11.00
N SER A 211 0.42 -15.86 9.79
CA SER A 211 0.34 -17.11 9.03
C SER A 211 0.79 -16.88 7.58
N ALA A 212 1.29 -17.93 6.96
CA ALA A 212 1.77 -17.88 5.58
C ALA A 212 1.54 -19.23 4.90
N THR A 213 1.02 -19.20 3.69
CA THR A 213 0.79 -20.38 2.85
C THR A 213 1.81 -20.40 1.73
N VAL A 214 2.55 -21.50 1.64
CA VAL A 214 3.61 -21.71 0.63
C VAL A 214 3.26 -22.88 -0.27
N SER A 215 3.27 -22.65 -1.58
CA SER A 215 3.16 -23.68 -2.61
C SER A 215 4.54 -24.14 -3.10
N THR A 216 4.58 -25.13 -4.00
CA THR A 216 5.84 -25.53 -4.65
C THR A 216 6.44 -24.43 -5.53
N ASP A 217 5.63 -23.45 -5.93
CA ASP A 217 6.03 -22.35 -6.81
C ASP A 217 6.43 -21.08 -6.03
N GLY A 218 6.30 -21.07 -4.69
CA GLY A 218 6.63 -19.93 -3.83
C GLY A 218 5.53 -19.58 -2.83
N LEU A 219 5.68 -18.44 -2.16
CA LEU A 219 4.68 -17.90 -1.25
C LEU A 219 3.44 -17.45 -2.03
N VAL A 220 2.26 -17.89 -1.61
CA VAL A 220 0.96 -17.59 -2.25
C VAL A 220 0.10 -16.66 -1.42
N GLU A 221 0.22 -16.73 -0.10
CA GLU A 221 -0.54 -15.89 0.82
C GLU A 221 0.23 -15.70 2.13
N TYR A 222 0.10 -14.54 2.75
CA TYR A 222 0.49 -14.33 4.13
C TYR A 222 -0.41 -13.30 4.82
N GLU A 223 -0.66 -13.49 6.10
CA GLU A 223 -1.47 -12.62 6.94
C GLU A 223 -0.78 -12.38 8.28
N TYR A 224 -1.03 -11.22 8.87
CA TYR A 224 -0.57 -10.92 10.22
C TYR A 224 -1.57 -10.05 10.99
N GLU A 225 -1.60 -10.23 12.30
CA GLU A 225 -2.27 -9.38 13.28
C GLU A 225 -1.20 -8.86 14.25
N LEU A 226 -1.08 -7.53 14.32
CA LEU A 226 -0.14 -6.83 15.20
C LEU A 226 -0.92 -6.01 16.22
N GLU A 227 -0.69 -6.29 17.51
CA GLU A 227 -1.27 -5.52 18.61
C GLU A 227 -0.19 -4.69 19.31
N GLY A 228 -0.50 -3.42 19.60
CA GLY A 228 0.39 -2.57 20.37
C GLY A 228 -0.26 -1.30 20.89
N ALA A 229 0.53 -0.50 21.60
CA ALA A 229 0.10 0.77 22.18
C ALA A 229 0.51 1.95 21.31
N THR A 230 -0.42 2.86 21.07
CA THR A 230 -0.16 4.19 20.48
C THR A 230 -0.66 5.25 21.46
N GLY A 231 0.27 5.92 22.12
CA GLY A 231 0.01 6.83 23.22
C GLY A 231 -0.63 6.12 24.43
N ASP A 232 -1.88 6.48 24.74
CA ASP A 232 -2.66 5.90 25.85
C ASP A 232 -3.69 4.85 25.38
N GLN A 233 -3.66 4.46 24.11
CA GLN A 233 -4.65 3.58 23.49
C GLN A 233 -3.99 2.30 22.94
N MET A 234 -4.74 1.20 22.97
CA MET A 234 -4.40 -0.01 22.23
C MET A 234 -4.83 0.15 20.78
N ALA A 235 -4.01 -0.34 19.88
CA ALA A 235 -4.26 -0.47 18.46
C ALA A 235 -4.04 -1.92 18.01
N VAL A 236 -4.80 -2.31 16.99
CA VAL A 236 -4.68 -3.59 16.30
C VAL A 236 -4.61 -3.28 14.81
N SER A 237 -3.57 -3.78 14.14
CA SER A 237 -3.45 -3.78 12.69
C SER A 237 -3.56 -5.21 12.20
N THR A 238 -4.41 -5.44 11.21
CA THR A 238 -4.53 -6.75 10.56
C THR A 238 -4.36 -6.56 9.08
N GLU A 239 -3.56 -7.42 8.47
CA GLU A 239 -3.29 -7.39 7.05
C GLU A 239 -3.22 -8.81 6.47
N ALA A 240 -3.75 -8.99 5.27
CA ALA A 240 -3.66 -10.21 4.49
C ALA A 240 -3.22 -9.86 3.07
N ILE A 241 -2.22 -10.56 2.56
CA ILE A 241 -1.65 -10.37 1.24
C ILE A 241 -1.70 -11.69 0.48
N THR A 242 -2.28 -11.65 -0.71
CA THR A 242 -2.41 -12.80 -1.62
C THR A 242 -1.70 -12.49 -2.93
N VAL A 243 -0.91 -13.45 -3.44
CA VAL A 243 -0.18 -13.38 -4.70
C VAL A 243 -0.84 -14.32 -5.71
N GLU A 244 -1.34 -13.78 -6.82
CA GLU A 244 -2.13 -14.50 -7.82
C GLU A 244 -1.67 -14.18 -9.26
N ASN A 245 -2.14 -14.98 -10.21
CA ASN A 245 -1.96 -14.76 -11.66
C ASN A 245 -0.50 -14.58 -12.11
N LEU A 246 0.44 -15.28 -11.45
CA LEU A 246 1.87 -15.27 -11.81
C LEU A 246 2.08 -15.63 -13.29
N GLY A 247 2.60 -14.68 -14.06
CA GLY A 247 2.84 -14.78 -15.51
C GLY A 247 1.57 -14.80 -16.38
N GLU A 248 0.41 -14.51 -15.79
CA GLU A 248 -0.90 -14.50 -16.43
C GLU A 248 -1.59 -13.13 -16.41
N THR A 249 -1.13 -12.21 -15.55
CA THR A 249 -1.59 -10.81 -15.52
C THR A 249 -1.27 -10.12 -16.84
N ASP A 250 -2.25 -9.42 -17.41
CA ASP A 250 -2.17 -8.64 -18.66
C ASP A 250 -2.51 -7.19 -18.30
N LEU A 251 -1.48 -6.35 -18.19
CA LEU A 251 -1.63 -4.96 -17.78
C LEU A 251 -1.69 -4.05 -19.02
N GLY A 252 -2.82 -3.38 -19.19
CA GLY A 252 -2.99 -2.34 -20.20
C GLY A 252 -2.89 -0.94 -19.60
N GLU A 253 -2.43 0.03 -20.39
CA GLU A 253 -2.52 1.45 -20.04
C GLU A 253 -3.98 1.83 -19.70
N PRO A 254 -4.25 2.45 -18.54
CA PRO A 254 -5.59 2.86 -18.15
C PRO A 254 -6.19 3.90 -19.10
N GLU A 255 -7.50 3.83 -19.35
CA GLU A 255 -8.18 4.79 -20.25
C GLU A 255 -8.11 6.24 -19.76
N TRP A 256 -7.86 6.46 -18.47
CA TRP A 256 -7.75 7.78 -17.84
C TRP A 256 -6.33 8.35 -17.86
N LEU A 257 -5.31 7.60 -18.24
CA LEU A 257 -3.90 8.02 -18.13
C LEU A 257 -3.61 9.30 -18.92
N ASP A 258 -4.04 9.37 -20.19
CA ASP A 258 -3.85 10.55 -21.05
C ASP A 258 -4.56 11.79 -20.48
N GLU A 259 -5.77 11.62 -19.94
CA GLU A 259 -6.53 12.70 -19.29
C GLU A 259 -5.83 13.15 -18.00
N GLY A 260 -5.40 12.19 -17.18
CA GLY A 260 -4.75 12.47 -15.92
C GLY A 260 -3.42 13.20 -16.07
N LEU A 261 -2.63 12.88 -17.10
CA LEU A 261 -1.40 13.63 -17.41
C LEU A 261 -1.68 15.06 -17.90
N GLU A 262 -2.82 15.30 -18.57
CA GLU A 262 -3.21 16.65 -19.00
C GLU A 262 -3.78 17.48 -17.83
N ASP A 263 -4.52 16.83 -16.92
CA ASP A 263 -5.26 17.49 -15.85
C ASP A 263 -4.50 17.53 -14.51
N ALA A 264 -3.42 16.76 -14.33
CA ALA A 264 -2.58 16.82 -13.14
C ALA A 264 -1.95 18.21 -12.97
N VAL A 265 -1.97 18.72 -11.74
CA VAL A 265 -1.46 20.05 -11.44
C VAL A 265 0.06 20.05 -11.40
N GLU A 266 0.66 20.85 -12.28
CA GLU A 266 2.10 21.11 -12.27
C GLU A 266 2.34 22.51 -11.69
N MET A 267 3.16 22.60 -10.64
CA MET A 267 3.60 23.88 -10.09
C MET A 267 5.12 23.97 -9.99
N THR A 268 5.63 25.15 -10.32
CA THR A 268 7.01 25.53 -9.97
C THR A 268 7.01 26.14 -8.57
N ILE A 269 7.88 25.63 -7.69
CA ILE A 269 8.05 26.11 -6.32
C ILE A 269 9.31 26.97 -6.20
N GLU A 270 9.18 28.20 -5.69
CA GLU A 270 10.30 29.09 -5.42
C GLU A 270 10.12 29.84 -4.10
N LEU A 271 11.22 30.31 -3.51
CA LEU A 271 11.17 31.37 -2.50
C LEU A 271 11.20 32.73 -3.22
N THR A 272 10.41 33.67 -2.70
CA THR A 272 10.50 35.08 -3.09
C THR A 272 11.92 35.63 -2.85
N ASP A 273 12.30 36.69 -3.58
CA ASP A 273 13.64 37.29 -3.53
C ASP A 273 14.06 37.76 -2.12
N ASP A 274 13.09 38.10 -1.27
CA ASP A 274 13.29 38.51 0.12
C ASP A 274 12.96 37.40 1.15
N GLU A 275 12.74 36.17 0.67
CA GLU A 275 12.46 34.96 1.46
C GLU A 275 11.21 35.10 2.36
N SER A 276 10.32 36.03 2.02
CA SER A 276 9.18 36.41 2.87
C SER A 276 7.94 35.55 2.64
N ALA A 277 7.83 34.98 1.43
CA ALA A 277 6.80 34.07 0.97
C ALA A 277 7.38 32.93 0.10
N VAL A 278 6.66 31.81 0.07
CA VAL A 278 6.82 30.73 -0.92
C VAL A 278 5.91 31.04 -2.10
N ALA A 279 6.44 31.04 -3.32
CA ALA A 279 5.70 31.26 -4.55
C ALA A 279 5.51 29.92 -5.29
N LEU A 280 4.26 29.59 -5.59
CA LEU A 280 3.84 28.42 -6.34
C LEU A 280 3.20 28.90 -7.64
N THR A 281 3.89 28.75 -8.76
CA THR A 281 3.34 29.14 -10.07
C THR A 281 2.76 27.93 -10.75
N MET A 282 1.46 27.96 -11.06
CA MET A 282 0.77 26.88 -11.72
C MET A 282 1.09 26.90 -13.21
N GLU A 283 1.83 25.90 -13.70
CA GLU A 283 2.28 25.82 -15.08
C GLU A 283 1.26 25.07 -15.97
N ALA A 284 0.56 24.09 -15.40
CA ALA A 284 -0.46 23.28 -16.07
C ALA A 284 -1.45 22.64 -15.08
N GLY A 285 -2.49 22.00 -15.61
CA GLY A 285 -3.43 21.15 -14.87
C GLY A 285 -4.75 21.80 -14.46
N GLU A 286 -5.59 21.04 -13.75
CA GLU A 286 -6.92 21.47 -13.32
C GLU A 286 -6.85 22.56 -12.24
N THR A 287 -7.66 23.59 -12.41
CA THR A 287 -7.84 24.68 -11.43
C THR A 287 -8.05 24.17 -10.00
N ILE A 288 -7.34 24.77 -9.04
CA ILE A 288 -7.53 24.52 -7.61
C ILE A 288 -8.55 25.52 -7.06
N PRO A 289 -9.70 25.07 -6.52
CA PRO A 289 -10.77 25.94 -6.07
C PRO A 289 -10.43 26.69 -4.78
N GLU A 290 -11.10 27.84 -4.57
CA GLU A 290 -11.14 28.50 -3.26
C GLU A 290 -11.67 27.53 -2.20
N GLY A 291 -11.21 27.67 -0.96
CA GLY A 291 -11.60 26.78 0.14
C GLY A 291 -10.74 25.52 0.29
N SER A 292 -9.87 25.22 -0.67
CA SER A 292 -8.89 24.12 -0.54
C SER A 292 -7.95 24.36 0.65
N PHE A 293 -7.61 23.29 1.37
CA PHE A 293 -6.66 23.31 2.48
C PHE A 293 -5.23 23.32 1.95
N VAL A 294 -4.38 24.11 2.58
CA VAL A 294 -2.95 24.20 2.25
C VAL A 294 -2.14 23.91 3.51
N HIS A 295 -1.24 22.95 3.40
CA HIS A 295 -0.29 22.57 4.44
C HIS A 295 1.11 22.92 3.96
N LEU A 296 1.82 23.72 4.75
CA LEU A 296 3.22 24.06 4.50
C LEU A 296 4.07 23.50 5.64
N HIS A 297 4.91 22.53 5.29
CA HIS A 297 5.87 21.92 6.19
C HIS A 297 7.24 22.56 5.96
N THR A 298 7.71 23.28 6.97
CA THR A 298 9.05 23.88 7.03
C THR A 298 9.75 23.36 8.30
N ASP A 299 10.52 24.18 9.02
CA ASP A 299 10.91 23.91 10.42
C ASP A 299 9.70 23.77 11.38
N ARG A 300 8.53 24.17 10.91
CA ARG A 300 7.22 24.02 11.56
C ARG A 300 6.16 23.74 10.51
N SER A 301 5.06 23.12 10.92
CA SER A 301 3.85 22.97 10.11
C SER A 301 2.97 24.20 10.24
N LEU A 302 2.51 24.73 9.11
CA LEU A 302 1.56 25.83 9.03
C LEU A 302 0.39 25.39 8.15
N ASP A 303 -0.82 25.63 8.64
CA ASP A 303 -2.04 25.28 7.94
C ASP A 303 -2.79 26.54 7.51
N GLY A 304 -3.40 26.48 6.34
CA GLY A 304 -4.16 27.57 5.74
C GLY A 304 -5.26 27.07 4.83
N ILE A 305 -6.00 28.03 4.28
CA ILE A 305 -7.05 27.81 3.30
C ILE A 305 -6.80 28.77 2.14
N LEU A 306 -7.02 28.29 0.91
CA LEU A 306 -7.01 29.15 -0.27
C LEU A 306 -8.17 30.14 -0.22
N ASP A 307 -7.84 31.42 -0.14
CA ASP A 307 -8.83 32.51 -0.15
C ASP A 307 -9.36 32.81 -1.56
N GLN A 308 -8.68 32.31 -2.60
CA GLN A 308 -9.00 32.49 -4.01
C GLN A 308 -8.65 31.22 -4.79
N THR A 309 -9.36 31.01 -5.90
CA THR A 309 -9.04 30.00 -6.91
C THR A 309 -7.66 30.26 -7.53
N VAL A 310 -6.93 29.19 -7.84
CA VAL A 310 -5.63 29.22 -8.54
C VAL A 310 -5.76 28.42 -9.84
N SER A 311 -5.41 29.06 -10.95
CA SER A 311 -5.53 28.54 -12.31
C SER A 311 -4.18 28.59 -13.04
N GLU A 312 -4.09 27.90 -14.18
CA GLU A 312 -2.89 27.92 -15.05
C GLU A 312 -2.41 29.36 -15.33
N GLY A 313 -1.13 29.59 -15.09
CA GLY A 313 -0.43 30.86 -15.26
C GLY A 313 -0.53 31.84 -14.09
N GLU A 314 -1.25 31.49 -13.02
CA GLU A 314 -1.34 32.27 -11.79
C GLU A 314 -0.29 31.82 -10.77
N THR A 315 0.14 32.74 -9.89
CA THR A 315 1.08 32.44 -8.80
C THR A 315 0.38 32.52 -7.44
N LEU A 316 0.37 31.42 -6.71
CA LEU A 316 -0.04 31.34 -5.32
C LEU A 316 1.14 31.64 -4.40
N TYR A 317 1.02 32.68 -3.58
CA TYR A 317 1.96 33.04 -2.53
C TYR A 317 1.48 32.51 -1.18
N LEU A 318 2.34 31.73 -0.52
CA LEU A 318 2.14 31.24 0.84
C LEU A 318 3.03 32.01 1.80
N TYR A 319 2.45 32.58 2.86
CA TYR A 319 3.20 33.38 3.83
C TYR A 319 2.65 33.20 5.24
N SER A 320 3.52 33.39 6.24
CA SER A 320 3.14 33.24 7.63
C SER A 320 2.61 34.55 8.22
N ASP A 321 1.45 34.48 8.87
CA ASP A 321 0.94 35.54 9.76
C ASP A 321 0.92 35.00 11.19
N GLY A 322 2.09 35.01 11.84
CA GLY A 322 2.27 34.45 13.17
C GLY A 322 2.32 32.91 13.17
N GLU A 323 1.19 32.28 13.55
CA GLU A 323 1.03 30.82 13.62
C GLU A 323 0.11 30.27 12.51
N GLU A 324 -0.47 31.15 11.68
CA GLU A 324 -1.37 30.77 10.58
C GLU A 324 -0.66 30.91 9.23
N LEU A 325 -1.00 30.02 8.28
CA LEU A 325 -0.64 30.19 6.87
C LEU A 325 -1.68 31.07 6.17
N ARG A 326 -1.22 32.06 5.43
CA ARG A 326 -2.03 32.93 4.59
C ARG A 326 -1.68 32.72 3.12
N THR A 327 -2.66 32.99 2.27
CA THR A 327 -2.56 32.76 0.83
C THR A 327 -2.86 34.07 0.08
N ALA A 328 -2.18 34.30 -1.03
CA ALA A 328 -2.45 35.40 -1.96
C ALA A 328 -2.21 34.91 -3.39
N VAL A 329 -2.95 35.45 -4.37
CA VAL A 329 -2.81 35.05 -5.78
C VAL A 329 -2.40 36.25 -6.62
N ASP A 330 -1.37 36.08 -7.45
CA ASP A 330 -0.75 37.06 -8.36
C ASP A 330 -0.16 38.33 -7.74
N GLU A 331 -0.49 38.65 -6.49
CA GLU A 331 0.05 39.78 -5.74
C GLU A 331 0.93 39.28 -4.60
N GLU A 332 2.24 39.46 -4.76
CA GLU A 332 3.22 39.14 -3.72
C GLU A 332 2.88 39.93 -2.43
N PRO A 333 2.76 39.25 -1.28
CA PRO A 333 2.33 39.88 -0.04
C PRO A 333 3.44 40.75 0.56
N GLU A 334 3.12 41.97 0.99
CA GLU A 334 4.02 42.76 1.83
C GLU A 334 3.97 42.23 3.28
N THR A 335 4.91 41.35 3.64
CA THR A 335 4.99 40.71 4.96
C THR A 335 6.37 40.86 5.59
N ASP A 336 6.42 40.86 6.93
CA ASP A 336 7.67 40.82 7.71
C ASP A 336 8.07 39.37 8.07
N SER A 337 7.32 38.36 7.59
CA SER A 337 7.68 36.94 7.75
C SER A 337 8.94 36.61 6.96
N THR A 338 9.69 35.61 7.44
CA THR A 338 10.83 35.06 6.72
C THR A 338 10.81 33.54 6.88
N PHE A 339 10.97 32.82 5.77
CA PHE A 339 11.22 31.39 5.77
C PHE A 339 12.73 31.18 5.76
N ASP A 340 13.30 30.84 6.92
CA ASP A 340 14.74 30.53 7.06
C ASP A 340 15.08 29.10 6.60
N SER A 341 14.07 28.29 6.24
CA SER A 341 14.21 26.88 5.93
C SER A 341 14.70 26.66 4.49
N GLN A 342 15.81 25.95 4.36
CA GLN A 342 16.34 25.47 3.08
C GLN A 342 15.59 24.25 2.56
N HIS A 343 14.52 23.83 3.20
CA HIS A 343 13.70 22.72 2.74
C HIS A 343 12.27 23.01 3.20
N PHE A 344 11.33 22.93 2.28
CA PHE A 344 9.92 22.94 2.62
C PHE A 344 9.11 22.07 1.66
N PHE A 345 8.03 21.55 2.19
CA PHE A 345 7.08 20.70 1.51
C PHE A 345 5.70 21.35 1.55
N VAL A 346 4.99 21.30 0.43
CA VAL A 346 3.65 21.86 0.27
C VAL A 346 2.70 20.73 -0.12
N ASP A 347 1.60 20.62 0.63
CA ASP A 347 0.45 19.77 0.28
C ASP A 347 -0.79 20.65 0.16
N VAL A 348 -1.54 20.46 -0.93
CA VAL A 348 -2.82 21.13 -1.19
C VAL A 348 -3.89 20.09 -1.38
N ARG A 349 -4.95 20.18 -0.57
CA ARG A 349 -6.09 19.26 -0.60
C ARG A 349 -7.39 20.01 -0.82
N LEU A 350 -8.30 19.43 -1.59
CA LEU A 350 -9.64 19.97 -1.73
C LEU A 350 -10.41 19.93 -0.41
N GLU A 351 -11.54 20.65 -0.33
CA GLU A 351 -12.46 20.54 0.82
C GLU A 351 -12.96 19.11 1.07
N THR A 352 -12.94 18.25 0.05
CA THR A 352 -13.30 16.83 0.16
C THR A 352 -12.19 15.96 0.74
N GLY A 353 -10.97 16.48 0.87
CA GLY A 353 -9.78 15.75 1.34
C GLY A 353 -8.94 15.14 0.22
N ALA A 354 -9.44 15.12 -1.03
CA ALA A 354 -8.69 14.65 -2.19
C ALA A 354 -7.44 15.51 -2.43
N PRO A 355 -6.29 14.89 -2.74
CA PRO A 355 -5.07 15.64 -3.05
C PRO A 355 -5.25 16.42 -4.36
N ALA A 356 -4.76 17.65 -4.38
CA ALA A 356 -4.80 18.53 -5.54
C ALA A 356 -3.39 18.89 -6.04
N TYR A 357 -2.42 19.00 -5.14
CA TYR A 357 -1.02 19.25 -5.46
C TYR A 357 -0.13 18.84 -4.29
N GLU A 358 1.04 18.30 -4.61
CA GLU A 358 2.10 18.04 -3.65
C GLU A 358 3.45 18.40 -4.27
N GLY A 359 4.34 19.00 -3.48
CA GLY A 359 5.69 19.24 -3.97
C GLY A 359 6.68 19.70 -2.90
N GLU A 360 7.95 19.46 -3.20
CA GLU A 360 9.08 19.77 -2.32
C GLU A 360 9.99 20.81 -2.96
N TYR A 361 10.51 21.73 -2.14
CA TYR A 361 11.59 22.61 -2.51
C TYR A 361 12.86 22.26 -1.75
N MET A 362 13.90 21.90 -2.50
CA MET A 362 15.27 21.80 -2.02
C MET A 362 16.22 22.65 -2.89
N PRO A 363 16.96 23.61 -2.33
CA PRO A 363 17.99 24.32 -3.05
C PRO A 363 19.13 23.34 -3.37
N PHE A 364 19.61 23.40 -4.61
CA PHE A 364 20.64 22.55 -5.22
C PHE A 364 22.00 22.41 -4.47
N ASP A 365 22.15 22.97 -3.27
CA ASP A 365 23.37 22.98 -2.46
C ASP A 365 23.15 22.55 -0.98
N ALA A 366 22.01 21.98 -0.62
CA ALA A 366 21.80 21.40 0.71
C ALA A 366 22.53 20.03 0.83
N PRO A 367 23.38 19.81 1.86
CA PRO A 367 24.24 18.63 2.00
C PRO A 367 23.52 17.35 2.44
#